data_AF-A0A2T3IYP4-F1
#
_entry.id   AF-A0A2T3IYP4-F1
#
_cell.length_a   1.000
_cell.length_b   1.000
_cell.length_c   1.000
_cell.angle_alpha   90.00
_cell.angle_beta   90.00
_cell.angle_gamma   90.00
#
_symmetry.space_group_name_H-M   'P 1'
#
loop_
_entity.id
_entity.type
_entity.pdbx_description
1 polymer ?
#
loop_
_entity_poly.entity_id
_entity_poly.type
_entity_poly.pdbx_seq_one_letter_code
_entity_poly.pdbx_strand_id
1 'polypeptide(L)'
;MSENICISVSDHRGTSHYLINRFKKRYIALATTAILSAAAAGGYNVYTLYQEKLHSNQQLNLLNVQAQQLSASLSEESASNRELIEELNEKKAELDALSLRIDDVETILGLQTAEEGDVVSLEERVDSAAISSAVRGTLFRMIPNGNPTPGIRMSSQFGTRVHPVTGKRKRHLGLDFAANTGTEIYAPADGVIEVIRPSNKGSGNFLKLDHTMGFTSTYSHLKKFNVKRGEFIRKGELIGWTGNTGLSTGPHLHYEIRFLGRALNPRPFVEWTPDNFESLFEKEKTVQWASLLNMINNVVSMQVQLTQSPHIARPIQTASNEKGQEGDEG
;
A
#
# COMPACT_ATOMS: atom_id res chain seq x y z
N MET A 1 -99.90 9.32 -69.25
CA MET A 1 -99.31 8.49 -70.31
C MET A 1 -98.22 7.61 -69.71
N SER A 2 -98.38 6.28 -69.74
CA SER A 2 -97.40 5.34 -69.20
C SER A 2 -96.40 4.94 -70.29
N GLU A 3 -95.20 5.49 -70.25
CA GLU A 3 -94.08 5.07 -71.09
C GLU A 3 -93.65 3.63 -70.75
N ASN A 4 -94.06 2.68 -71.59
CA ASN A 4 -93.62 1.30 -71.55
C ASN A 4 -92.57 1.11 -72.66
N ILE A 5 -91.37 0.66 -72.30
CA ILE A 5 -90.32 0.36 -73.27
C ILE A 5 -90.51 -1.09 -73.71
N CYS A 6 -90.73 -1.29 -75.01
CA CYS A 6 -90.84 -2.60 -75.64
C CYS A 6 -89.47 -2.96 -76.23
N ILE A 7 -88.83 -4.01 -75.70
CA ILE A 7 -87.58 -4.53 -76.25
C ILE A 7 -87.94 -5.76 -77.08
N SER A 8 -87.71 -5.68 -78.38
CA SER A 8 -87.91 -6.77 -79.34
C SER A 8 -86.56 -7.41 -79.67
N VAL A 9 -86.37 -8.65 -79.24
CA VAL A 9 -85.19 -9.43 -79.59
C VAL A 9 -85.62 -10.39 -80.71
N SER A 10 -84.95 -10.27 -81.85
CA SER A 10 -85.22 -11.07 -83.06
C SER A 10 -84.16 -12.15 -83.17
N ASP A 11 -84.57 -13.41 -83.19
CA ASP A 11 -83.70 -14.57 -83.45
C ASP A 11 -84.28 -15.38 -84.63
N HIS A 12 -83.52 -16.35 -85.13
CA HIS A 12 -83.87 -17.25 -86.25
C HIS A 12 -85.16 -18.07 -86.04
N ARG A 13 -85.80 -17.99 -84.87
CA ARG A 13 -87.05 -18.68 -84.51
C ARG A 13 -88.25 -17.76 -84.31
N GLY A 14 -88.11 -16.44 -84.52
CA GLY A 14 -89.19 -15.46 -84.39
C GLY A 14 -88.84 -14.28 -83.48
N THR A 15 -89.71 -13.26 -83.49
CA THR A 15 -89.55 -12.03 -82.70
C THR A 15 -90.29 -12.14 -81.37
N SER A 16 -89.56 -12.11 -80.25
CA SER A 16 -90.16 -12.09 -78.92
C SER A 16 -90.22 -10.66 -78.38
N HIS A 17 -91.41 -10.21 -77.97
CA HIS A 17 -91.63 -8.86 -77.44
C HIS A 17 -91.72 -8.89 -75.91
N TYR A 18 -90.80 -8.20 -75.23
CA TYR A 18 -90.81 -8.09 -73.78
C TYR A 18 -91.23 -6.67 -73.36
N LEU A 19 -92.39 -6.58 -72.69
CA LEU A 19 -92.96 -5.34 -72.19
C LEU A 19 -92.44 -5.05 -70.77
N ILE A 20 -91.61 -4.01 -70.63
CA ILE A 20 -91.06 -3.61 -69.33
C ILE A 20 -91.99 -2.58 -68.69
N ASN A 21 -92.75 -3.03 -67.69
CA ASN A 21 -93.62 -2.18 -66.88
C ASN A 21 -92.78 -1.35 -65.88
N ARG A 22 -93.29 -0.17 -65.46
CA ARG A 22 -92.60 0.78 -64.56
C ARG A 22 -92.06 0.11 -63.27
N PHE A 23 -92.75 -0.90 -62.75
CA PHE A 23 -92.31 -1.68 -61.59
C PHE A 23 -91.07 -2.55 -61.85
N LYS A 24 -91.00 -3.25 -63.00
CA LYS A 24 -89.83 -4.09 -63.36
C LYS A 24 -88.59 -3.24 -63.62
N LYS A 25 -88.75 -2.04 -64.20
CA LYS A 25 -87.66 -1.06 -64.38
C LYS A 25 -87.09 -0.60 -63.02
N ARG A 26 -87.96 -0.29 -62.04
CA ARG A 26 -87.53 0.08 -60.67
C ARG A 26 -86.81 -1.08 -59.96
N TYR A 27 -87.28 -2.31 -60.14
CA TYR A 27 -86.65 -3.48 -59.52
C TYR A 27 -85.25 -3.76 -60.08
N ILE A 28 -85.09 -3.74 -61.41
CA ILE A 28 -83.78 -3.93 -62.05
C ILE A 28 -82.82 -2.82 -61.63
N ALA A 29 -83.27 -1.56 -61.57
CA ALA A 29 -82.45 -0.45 -61.07
C ALA A 29 -82.04 -0.63 -59.60
N LEU A 30 -82.95 -1.07 -58.73
CA LEU A 30 -82.62 -1.37 -57.33
C LEU A 30 -81.61 -2.51 -57.21
N ALA A 31 -81.80 -3.60 -57.98
CA ALA A 31 -80.89 -4.75 -57.97
C ALA A 31 -79.48 -4.37 -58.47
N THR A 32 -79.35 -3.58 -59.53
CA THR A 32 -78.03 -3.13 -60.00
C THR A 32 -77.37 -2.17 -59.02
N THR A 33 -78.12 -1.27 -58.38
CA THR A 33 -77.57 -0.42 -57.30
C THR A 33 -77.17 -1.21 -56.06
N ALA A 34 -77.90 -2.27 -55.71
CA ALA A 34 -77.55 -3.18 -54.62
C ALA A 34 -76.27 -3.98 -54.92
N ILE A 35 -76.11 -4.46 -56.16
CA ILE A 35 -74.89 -5.16 -56.59
C ILE A 35 -73.68 -4.22 -56.61
N LEU A 36 -73.85 -3.00 -57.15
CA LEU A 36 -72.77 -1.99 -57.17
C LEU A 36 -72.38 -1.53 -55.76
N SER A 37 -73.34 -1.32 -54.86
CA SER A 37 -73.07 -0.98 -53.46
C SER A 37 -72.40 -2.12 -52.71
N ALA A 38 -72.81 -3.37 -52.94
CA ALA A 38 -72.14 -4.55 -52.38
C ALA A 38 -70.70 -4.69 -52.89
N ALA A 39 -70.45 -4.47 -54.19
CA ALA A 39 -69.11 -4.48 -54.76
C ALA A 39 -68.23 -3.34 -54.20
N ALA A 40 -68.78 -2.14 -54.04
CA ALA A 40 -68.08 -1.01 -53.42
C ALA A 40 -67.76 -1.28 -51.94
N ALA A 41 -68.70 -1.85 -51.18
CA ALA A 41 -68.48 -2.25 -49.80
C ALA A 41 -67.42 -3.36 -49.67
N GLY A 42 -67.43 -4.34 -50.59
CA GLY A 42 -66.39 -5.38 -50.67
C GLY A 42 -65.02 -4.78 -50.96
N GLY A 43 -64.93 -3.87 -51.94
CA GLY A 43 -63.70 -3.15 -52.26
C GLY A 43 -63.17 -2.31 -51.09
N TYR A 44 -64.06 -1.63 -50.36
CA TYR A 44 -63.70 -0.87 -49.16
C TYR A 44 -63.13 -1.78 -48.07
N ASN A 45 -63.76 -2.94 -47.79
CA ASN A 45 -63.25 -3.91 -46.82
C ASN A 45 -61.87 -4.48 -47.22
N VAL A 46 -61.66 -4.80 -48.50
CA VAL A 46 -60.35 -5.26 -48.99
C VAL A 46 -59.30 -4.16 -48.85
N TYR A 47 -59.66 -2.91 -49.13
CA TYR A 47 -58.76 -1.78 -48.98
C TYR A 47 -58.37 -1.53 -47.52
N THR A 48 -59.33 -1.57 -46.58
CA THR A 48 -59.03 -1.43 -45.14
C THR A 48 -58.14 -2.56 -44.63
N LEU A 49 -58.41 -3.81 -45.02
CA LEU A 49 -57.57 -4.96 -44.68
C LEU A 49 -56.16 -4.84 -45.26
N TYR A 50 -56.02 -4.32 -46.48
CA TYR A 50 -54.71 -4.06 -47.08
C TYR A 50 -53.92 -3.01 -46.29
N GLN A 51 -54.58 -1.93 -45.86
CA GLN A 51 -53.96 -0.90 -45.05
C GLN A 51 -53.55 -1.40 -43.66
N GLU A 52 -54.40 -2.19 -42.98
CA GLU A 52 -54.06 -2.82 -41.70
C GLU A 52 -52.85 -3.74 -41.82
N LYS A 53 -52.78 -4.55 -42.89
CA LYS A 53 -51.61 -5.40 -43.17
C LYS A 53 -50.35 -4.57 -43.40
N LEU A 54 -50.46 -3.46 -44.13
CA LEU A 54 -49.34 -2.56 -44.39
C LEU A 54 -48.80 -1.97 -43.08
N HIS A 55 -49.70 -1.46 -42.22
CA HIS A 55 -49.35 -0.90 -40.92
C HIS A 55 -48.76 -1.96 -39.98
N SER A 56 -49.34 -3.16 -39.94
CA SER A 56 -48.82 -4.28 -39.13
C SER A 56 -47.42 -4.69 -39.56
N ASN A 57 -47.14 -4.75 -40.87
CA ASN A 57 -45.79 -5.01 -41.39
C ASN A 57 -44.79 -3.91 -40.98
N GLN A 58 -45.20 -2.64 -41.00
CA GLN A 58 -44.34 -1.55 -40.52
C GLN A 58 -44.03 -1.70 -39.03
N GLN A 59 -45.03 -2.05 -38.22
CA GLN A 59 -44.85 -2.26 -36.78
C GLN A 59 -43.95 -3.46 -36.48
N LEU A 60 -44.08 -4.57 -37.22
CA LEU A 60 -43.18 -5.72 -37.13
C LEU A 60 -41.74 -5.35 -37.50
N ASN A 61 -41.53 -4.55 -38.53
CA ASN A 61 -40.20 -4.08 -38.91
C ASN A 61 -39.58 -3.21 -37.80
N LEU A 62 -40.36 -2.30 -37.21
CA LEU A 62 -39.91 -1.48 -36.09
C LEU A 62 -39.54 -2.34 -34.88
N LEU A 63 -40.38 -3.32 -34.54
CA LEU A 63 -40.14 -4.23 -33.41
C LEU A 63 -38.88 -5.08 -33.65
N ASN A 64 -38.66 -5.55 -34.87
CA ASN A 64 -37.45 -6.29 -35.23
C ASN A 64 -36.19 -5.44 -35.10
N VAL A 65 -36.24 -4.17 -35.52
CA VAL A 65 -35.13 -3.22 -35.36
C VAL A 65 -34.85 -2.97 -33.86
N GLN A 66 -35.89 -2.77 -33.04
CA GLN A 66 -35.73 -2.62 -31.59
C GLN A 66 -35.13 -3.88 -30.94
N ALA A 67 -35.60 -5.06 -31.33
CA ALA A 67 -35.05 -6.33 -30.83
C ALA A 67 -33.56 -6.48 -31.20
N GLN A 68 -33.18 -6.10 -32.42
CA GLN A 68 -31.79 -6.08 -32.85
C GLN A 68 -30.95 -5.07 -32.03
N GLN A 69 -31.43 -3.85 -31.84
CA GLN A 69 -30.75 -2.82 -31.05
C GLN A 69 -30.56 -3.25 -29.59
N LEU A 70 -31.59 -3.84 -28.98
CA LEU A 70 -31.53 -4.33 -27.61
C LEU A 70 -30.53 -5.48 -27.48
N SER A 71 -30.52 -6.41 -28.45
CA SER A 71 -29.54 -7.51 -28.47
C SER A 71 -28.10 -7.03 -28.65
N ALA A 72 -27.89 -5.96 -29.43
CA ALA A 72 -26.59 -5.34 -29.61
C ALA A 72 -26.12 -4.66 -28.30
N SER A 73 -27.02 -3.89 -27.67
CA SER A 73 -26.73 -3.21 -26.39
C SER A 73 -26.39 -4.22 -25.28
N LEU A 74 -27.15 -5.32 -25.20
CA LEU A 74 -26.88 -6.41 -24.25
C LEU A 74 -25.51 -7.05 -24.51
N SER A 75 -25.13 -7.22 -25.78
CA SER A 75 -23.82 -7.79 -26.12
C SER A 75 -22.67 -6.86 -25.71
N GLU A 76 -22.83 -5.55 -25.89
CA GLU A 76 -21.86 -4.54 -25.48
C GLU A 76 -21.71 -4.48 -23.97
N GLU A 77 -22.82 -4.45 -23.23
CA GLU A 77 -22.83 -4.47 -21.77
C GLU A 77 -22.21 -5.77 -21.22
N SER A 78 -22.47 -6.91 -21.87
CA SER A 78 -21.85 -8.19 -21.50
C SER A 78 -20.34 -8.22 -21.74
N ALA A 79 -19.86 -7.51 -22.77
CA ALA A 79 -18.43 -7.38 -23.05
C ALA A 79 -17.74 -6.49 -22.01
N SER A 80 -18.33 -5.34 -21.67
CA SER A 80 -17.82 -4.45 -20.63
C SER A 80 -17.77 -5.13 -19.25
N ASN A 81 -18.81 -5.90 -18.90
CA ASN A 81 -18.80 -6.68 -17.65
C ASN A 81 -17.68 -7.74 -17.63
N ARG A 82 -17.40 -8.39 -18.76
CA ARG A 82 -16.27 -9.35 -18.85
C ARG A 82 -14.93 -8.64 -18.66
N GLU A 83 -14.74 -7.49 -19.28
CA GLU A 83 -13.53 -6.69 -19.14
C GLU A 83 -13.32 -6.25 -17.68
N LEU A 84 -14.37 -5.74 -17.02
CA LEU A 84 -14.33 -5.38 -15.60
C LEU A 84 -14.00 -6.58 -14.69
N ILE A 85 -14.54 -7.77 -14.99
CA ILE A 85 -14.22 -8.99 -14.24
C ILE A 85 -12.75 -9.37 -14.43
N GLU A 86 -12.22 -9.23 -15.64
CA GLU A 86 -10.81 -9.51 -15.94
C GLU A 86 -9.88 -8.53 -15.20
N GLU A 87 -10.19 -7.23 -15.22
CA GLU A 87 -9.47 -6.20 -14.46
C GLU A 87 -9.51 -6.48 -12.95
N LEU A 88 -10.66 -6.87 -12.41
CA LEU A 88 -10.82 -7.19 -10.99
C LEU A 88 -10.01 -8.44 -10.61
N ASN A 89 -9.98 -9.46 -11.47
CA ASN A 89 -9.16 -10.65 -11.25
C ASN A 89 -7.66 -10.34 -11.31
N GLU A 90 -7.22 -9.48 -12.23
CA GLU A 90 -5.83 -9.02 -12.31
C GLU A 90 -5.44 -8.23 -11.05
N LYS A 91 -6.29 -7.29 -10.62
CA LYS A 91 -6.09 -6.53 -9.37
C LYS A 91 -6.07 -7.43 -8.15
N LYS A 92 -6.91 -8.46 -8.10
CA LYS A 92 -6.90 -9.45 -7.03
C LYS A 92 -5.60 -10.25 -7.01
N ALA A 93 -5.13 -10.71 -8.17
CA ALA A 93 -3.86 -11.42 -8.27
C ALA A 93 -2.67 -10.53 -7.85
N GLU A 94 -2.71 -9.23 -8.17
CA GLU A 94 -1.72 -8.24 -7.72
C GLU A 94 -1.73 -8.10 -6.19
N LEU A 95 -2.91 -8.01 -5.56
CA LEU A 95 -3.06 -7.96 -4.11
C LEU A 95 -2.60 -9.26 -3.42
N ASP A 96 -2.93 -10.42 -3.97
CA ASP A 96 -2.50 -11.72 -3.45
C ASP A 96 -0.96 -11.84 -3.49
N ALA A 97 -0.33 -11.40 -4.57
CA ALA A 97 1.13 -11.36 -4.68
C ALA A 97 1.78 -10.37 -3.70
N LEU A 98 1.13 -9.24 -3.42
CA LEU A 98 1.59 -8.27 -2.43
C LEU A 98 1.47 -8.84 -1.00
N SER A 99 0.39 -9.55 -0.71
CA SER A 99 0.18 -10.23 0.57
C SER A 99 1.29 -11.26 0.83
N LEU A 100 1.65 -12.08 -0.16
CA LEU A 100 2.75 -13.04 -0.03
C LEU A 100 4.09 -12.37 0.27
N ARG A 101 4.38 -11.21 -0.34
CA ARG A 101 5.58 -10.44 -0.03
C ARG A 101 5.59 -9.88 1.38
N ILE A 102 4.43 -9.48 1.89
CA ILE A 102 4.30 -9.02 3.28
C ILE A 102 4.53 -10.19 4.22
N ASP A 103 3.95 -11.37 3.95
CA ASP A 103 4.20 -12.59 4.72
C ASP A 103 5.70 -12.96 4.75
N ASP A 104 6.41 -12.84 3.62
CA ASP A 104 7.85 -13.06 3.56
C ASP A 104 8.62 -12.07 4.45
N VAL A 105 8.23 -10.79 4.42
CA VAL A 105 8.83 -9.75 5.28
C VAL A 105 8.50 -10.01 6.75
N GLU A 106 7.26 -10.36 7.08
CA GLU A 106 6.84 -10.75 8.43
C GLU A 106 7.62 -11.97 8.93
N THR A 107 7.89 -12.95 8.06
CA THR A 107 8.66 -14.15 8.38
C THR A 107 10.13 -13.84 8.61
N ILE A 108 10.76 -13.01 7.76
CA ILE A 108 12.14 -12.53 7.95
C ILE A 108 12.25 -11.72 9.24
N LEU A 109 11.21 -10.95 9.57
CA LEU A 109 11.11 -10.23 10.82
C LEU A 109 10.68 -11.16 11.98
N GLY A 110 10.32 -12.43 11.80
CA GLY A 110 9.86 -13.29 12.91
C GLY A 110 8.63 -12.74 13.63
N LEU A 111 7.69 -12.16 12.88
CA LEU A 111 6.42 -11.58 13.36
C LEU A 111 5.23 -12.54 13.30
N GLN A 112 5.42 -13.77 12.82
CA GLN A 112 4.43 -14.83 12.94
C GLN A 112 4.33 -15.31 14.40
N THR A 113 3.65 -14.57 15.25
CA THR A 113 2.97 -15.18 16.40
C THR A 113 1.67 -15.77 15.87
N ALA A 114 1.68 -17.09 15.74
CA ALA A 114 0.49 -17.90 15.55
C ALA A 114 -0.52 -17.62 16.67
N GLU A 115 -1.54 -16.82 16.37
CA GLU A 115 -2.87 -17.03 16.94
C GLU A 115 -3.85 -17.16 15.78
N GLU A 116 -4.11 -18.41 15.41
CA GLU A 116 -5.28 -18.80 14.61
C GLU A 116 -6.54 -18.39 15.38
N GLY A 117 -7.20 -17.30 15.00
CA GLY A 117 -8.43 -16.89 15.67
C GLY A 117 -9.21 -15.80 14.97
N ASP A 118 -8.56 -14.73 14.55
CA ASP A 118 -9.23 -13.58 13.93
C ASP A 118 -8.74 -13.37 12.49
N VAL A 119 -9.70 -13.27 11.56
CA VAL A 119 -9.45 -12.86 10.18
C VAL A 119 -9.13 -11.36 10.22
N VAL A 120 -7.88 -11.03 10.53
CA VAL A 120 -7.39 -9.65 10.49
C VAL A 120 -7.34 -9.21 9.02
N SER A 121 -7.92 -8.05 8.71
CA SER A 121 -7.94 -7.50 7.35
C SER A 121 -6.53 -7.28 6.81
N LEU A 122 -6.33 -7.36 5.50
CA LEU A 122 -5.02 -7.18 4.87
C LEU A 122 -4.43 -5.81 5.22
N GLU A 123 -5.26 -4.78 5.26
CA GLU A 123 -4.91 -3.42 5.68
C GLU A 123 -4.34 -3.38 7.10
N GLU A 124 -5.00 -4.06 8.05
CA GLU A 124 -4.59 -4.07 9.46
C GLU A 124 -3.31 -4.90 9.69
N ARG A 125 -3.11 -5.96 8.89
CA ARG A 125 -1.84 -6.71 8.85
C ARG A 125 -0.70 -5.85 8.33
N VAL A 126 -0.90 -5.15 7.21
CA VAL A 126 0.08 -4.19 6.63
C VAL A 126 0.47 -3.13 7.67
N ASP A 127 -0.51 -2.55 8.37
CA ASP A 127 -0.25 -1.52 9.38
C ASP A 127 0.53 -2.07 10.57
N SER A 128 0.18 -3.26 11.06
CA SER A 128 0.91 -3.91 12.16
C SER A 128 2.34 -4.29 11.78
N ALA A 129 2.55 -4.82 10.56
CA ALA A 129 3.86 -5.15 10.02
C ALA A 129 4.71 -3.89 9.80
N ALA A 130 4.10 -2.80 9.29
CA ALA A 130 4.76 -1.52 9.08
C ALA A 130 5.19 -0.89 10.41
N ILE A 131 4.31 -0.86 11.42
CA ILE A 131 4.63 -0.36 12.76
C ILE A 131 5.75 -1.21 13.38
N SER A 132 5.65 -2.53 13.32
CA SER A 132 6.66 -3.43 13.88
C SER A 132 8.01 -3.29 13.19
N SER A 133 8.04 -3.19 11.86
CA SER A 133 9.25 -2.94 11.07
C SER A 133 9.87 -1.58 11.42
N ALA A 134 9.06 -0.53 11.55
CA ALA A 134 9.51 0.79 11.94
C ALA A 134 10.05 0.82 13.38
N VAL A 135 9.42 0.11 14.32
CA VAL A 135 9.92 -0.06 15.69
C VAL A 135 11.28 -0.75 15.69
N ARG A 136 11.43 -1.86 14.96
CA ARG A 136 12.70 -2.60 14.83
C ARG A 136 13.80 -1.75 14.22
N GLY A 137 13.51 -1.06 13.12
CA GLY A 137 14.45 -0.14 12.48
C GLY A 137 14.88 0.98 13.42
N THR A 138 13.95 1.51 14.22
CA THR A 138 14.23 2.53 15.23
C THR A 138 15.12 1.99 16.35
N LEU A 139 14.86 0.79 16.85
CA LEU A 139 15.68 0.12 17.84
C LEU A 139 17.13 -0.08 17.36
N PHE A 140 17.31 -0.58 16.13
CA PHE A 140 18.64 -0.76 15.53
C PHE A 140 19.36 0.56 15.23
N ARG A 141 18.69 1.71 15.21
CA ARG A 141 19.33 3.02 15.15
C ARG A 141 19.68 3.57 16.52
N MET A 142 18.81 3.36 17.53
CA MET A 142 18.93 3.96 18.85
C MET A 142 19.81 3.17 19.83
N ILE A 143 19.84 1.85 19.71
CA ILE A 143 20.56 0.95 20.64
C ILE A 143 21.84 0.45 19.95
N PRO A 144 23.02 0.53 20.60
CA PRO A 144 24.27 0.03 20.03
C PRO A 144 24.15 -1.42 19.55
N ASN A 145 24.50 -1.68 18.29
CA ASN A 145 24.44 -3.03 17.73
C ASN A 145 25.47 -3.24 16.62
N GLY A 146 25.82 -4.51 16.39
CA GLY A 146 26.82 -4.90 15.42
C GLY A 146 28.26 -4.65 15.87
N ASN A 147 29.21 -5.12 15.07
CA ASN A 147 30.63 -4.99 15.36
C ASN A 147 31.14 -3.59 14.98
N PRO A 148 31.70 -2.79 15.92
CA PRO A 148 32.24 -1.46 15.62
C PRO A 148 33.51 -1.51 14.76
N THR A 149 34.12 -2.69 14.56
CA THR A 149 35.27 -2.90 13.69
C THR A 149 35.09 -4.20 12.89
N PRO A 150 34.28 -4.16 11.80
CA PRO A 150 33.91 -5.35 11.03
C PRO A 150 35.12 -6.14 10.52
N GLY A 151 35.01 -7.48 10.52
CA GLY A 151 36.09 -8.37 10.06
C GLY A 151 37.24 -8.59 11.06
N ILE A 152 37.25 -7.89 12.21
CA ILE A 152 38.26 -8.08 13.24
C ILE A 152 37.82 -9.10 14.28
N ARG A 153 38.74 -10.01 14.63
CA ARG A 153 38.54 -11.04 15.65
C ARG A 153 38.49 -10.46 17.06
N MET A 154 37.49 -10.86 17.84
CA MET A 154 37.43 -10.64 19.28
C MET A 154 38.54 -11.44 19.98
N SER A 155 39.39 -10.75 20.74
CA SER A 155 40.53 -11.33 21.46
C SER A 155 40.27 -11.52 22.94
N SER A 156 39.39 -10.71 23.54
CA SER A 156 39.01 -10.83 24.95
C SER A 156 37.54 -10.52 25.20
N GLN A 157 36.94 -11.24 26.16
CA GLN A 157 35.53 -11.14 26.53
C GLN A 157 35.33 -10.30 27.81
N PHE A 158 34.09 -9.86 28.01
CA PHE A 158 33.62 -9.20 29.23
C PHE A 158 33.67 -10.17 30.42
N GLY A 159 33.93 -9.66 31.63
CA GLY A 159 33.89 -10.43 32.87
C GLY A 159 35.22 -10.53 33.60
N THR A 160 35.32 -11.44 34.58
CA THR A 160 36.51 -11.54 35.45
C THR A 160 37.64 -12.29 34.77
N ARG A 161 38.79 -11.64 34.60
CA ARG A 161 40.00 -12.26 34.04
C ARG A 161 41.27 -11.77 34.74
N VAL A 162 42.38 -12.45 34.51
CA VAL A 162 43.70 -11.94 34.91
C VAL A 162 44.10 -10.82 33.94
N HIS A 163 44.40 -9.64 34.48
CA HIS A 163 44.78 -8.48 33.68
C HIS A 163 46.17 -8.70 33.07
N PRO A 164 46.34 -8.59 31.75
CA PRO A 164 47.55 -9.03 31.06
C PRO A 164 48.80 -8.21 31.43
N VAL A 165 48.63 -6.94 31.81
CA VAL A 165 49.74 -6.07 32.22
C VAL A 165 50.07 -6.19 33.71
N THR A 166 49.06 -6.37 34.56
CA THR A 166 49.24 -6.22 36.02
C THR A 166 49.24 -7.55 36.76
N GLY A 167 48.87 -8.66 36.09
CA GLY A 167 48.81 -10.01 36.67
C GLY A 167 47.70 -10.20 37.71
N LYS A 168 46.90 -9.18 38.01
CA LYS A 168 45.84 -9.24 39.02
C LYS A 168 44.51 -9.64 38.40
N ARG A 169 43.67 -10.39 39.12
CA ARG A 169 42.28 -10.62 38.72
C ARG A 169 41.54 -9.28 38.71
N LYS A 170 41.03 -8.87 37.55
CA LYS A 170 40.28 -7.64 37.36
C LYS A 170 39.06 -7.94 36.51
N ARG A 171 37.95 -7.23 36.78
CA ARG A 171 36.78 -7.27 35.91
C ARG A 171 37.07 -6.46 34.65
N HIS A 172 36.98 -7.12 33.51
CA HIS A 172 37.02 -6.52 32.19
C HIS A 172 35.61 -6.03 31.85
N LEU A 173 35.48 -4.73 31.63
CA LEU A 173 34.18 -4.06 31.49
C LEU A 173 33.74 -3.90 30.03
N GLY A 174 34.46 -4.54 29.11
CA GLY A 174 34.20 -4.46 27.67
C GLY A 174 34.67 -5.70 26.92
N LEU A 175 34.82 -5.53 25.61
CA LEU A 175 35.42 -6.49 24.68
C LEU A 175 36.71 -5.92 24.12
N ASP A 176 37.70 -6.78 23.89
CA ASP A 176 38.91 -6.42 23.16
C ASP A 176 38.86 -7.04 21.76
N PHE A 177 39.11 -6.23 20.73
CA PHE A 177 39.25 -6.67 19.33
C PHE A 177 40.71 -6.50 18.89
N ALA A 178 41.36 -7.61 18.52
CA ALA A 178 42.77 -7.57 18.09
C ALA A 178 42.90 -6.99 16.67
N ALA A 179 42.97 -5.66 16.60
CA ALA A 179 43.06 -4.89 15.37
C ALA A 179 44.46 -4.29 15.21
N ASN A 180 44.98 -4.30 13.98
CA ASN A 180 46.18 -3.53 13.65
C ASN A 180 45.95 -2.03 13.92
N THR A 181 47.02 -1.29 14.21
CA THR A 181 46.91 0.17 14.37
C THR A 181 46.46 0.80 13.05
N GLY A 182 45.41 1.63 13.10
CA GLY A 182 44.85 2.25 11.91
C GLY A 182 43.64 1.52 11.31
N THR A 183 43.13 0.46 11.95
CA THR A 183 41.85 -0.13 11.54
C THR A 183 40.71 0.82 11.87
N GLU A 184 39.73 0.92 10.97
CA GLU A 184 38.57 1.80 11.11
C GLU A 184 37.63 1.35 12.23
N ILE A 185 37.02 2.34 12.88
CA ILE A 185 36.04 2.17 13.95
C ILE A 185 34.77 2.92 13.54
N TYR A 186 33.64 2.23 13.58
CA TYR A 186 32.34 2.72 13.17
C TYR A 186 31.37 2.85 14.34
N ALA A 187 30.47 3.83 14.28
CA ALA A 187 29.46 4.03 15.30
C ALA A 187 28.40 2.89 15.29
N PRO A 188 28.11 2.26 16.43
CA PRO A 188 27.19 1.12 16.54
C PRO A 188 25.72 1.55 16.56
N ALA A 189 25.44 2.83 16.77
CA ALA A 189 24.11 3.45 16.82
C ALA A 189 24.25 4.97 16.66
N ASP A 190 23.13 5.63 16.39
CA ASP A 190 23.02 7.08 16.34
C ASP A 190 23.31 7.67 17.72
N GLY A 191 23.89 8.87 17.77
CA GLY A 191 24.21 9.52 19.03
C GLY A 191 24.96 10.83 18.89
N VAL A 192 25.53 11.29 20.01
CA VAL A 192 26.34 12.50 20.09
C VAL A 192 27.66 12.23 20.81
N ILE A 193 28.76 12.78 20.31
CA ILE A 193 30.07 12.60 20.94
C ILE A 193 30.13 13.37 22.25
N GLU A 194 30.01 12.66 23.36
CA GLU A 194 30.04 13.25 24.71
C GLU A 194 31.46 13.58 25.15
N VAL A 195 32.41 12.69 24.88
CA VAL A 195 33.80 12.82 25.34
C VAL A 195 34.78 12.46 24.24
N ILE A 196 35.76 13.33 24.04
CA ILE A 196 37.04 13.03 23.37
C ILE A 196 38.14 13.40 24.34
N ARG A 197 39.02 12.44 24.63
CA ARG A 197 40.12 12.63 25.56
C ARG A 197 41.41 12.01 25.01
N PRO A 198 42.32 12.82 24.46
CA PRO A 198 43.68 12.38 24.15
C PRO A 198 44.45 12.05 25.44
N SER A 199 45.14 10.92 25.48
CA SER A 199 45.96 10.51 26.64
C SER A 199 46.90 9.37 26.27
N ASN A 200 48.06 9.31 26.94
CA ASN A 200 48.98 8.17 26.89
C ASN A 200 48.96 7.31 28.17
N LYS A 201 47.98 7.54 29.07
CA LYS A 201 47.80 6.80 30.32
C LYS A 201 46.43 6.11 30.35
N GLY A 202 46.33 5.01 31.10
CA GLY A 202 45.05 4.30 31.32
C GLY A 202 44.41 3.85 30.00
N SER A 203 43.19 4.30 29.71
CA SER A 203 42.48 4.03 28.45
C SER A 203 43.13 4.62 27.19
N GLY A 204 44.21 5.38 27.33
CA GLY A 204 44.84 6.08 26.21
C GLY A 204 43.89 7.13 25.62
N ASN A 205 44.00 7.33 24.31
CA ASN A 205 43.02 8.11 23.56
C ASN A 205 41.66 7.45 23.68
N PHE A 206 40.71 8.20 24.22
CA PHE A 206 39.40 7.71 24.63
C PHE A 206 38.28 8.52 23.98
N LEU A 207 37.27 7.82 23.48
CA LEU A 207 36.05 8.38 22.93
C LEU A 207 34.84 7.78 23.65
N LYS A 208 33.85 8.62 23.99
CA LYS A 208 32.54 8.20 24.48
C LYS A 208 31.46 8.80 23.58
N LEU A 209 30.60 7.94 23.06
CA LEU A 209 29.43 8.27 22.27
C LEU A 209 28.19 8.02 23.13
N ASP A 210 27.37 9.05 23.29
CA ASP A 210 26.11 9.00 24.03
C ASP A 210 24.96 8.73 23.06
N HIS A 211 24.17 7.70 23.36
CA HIS A 211 23.08 7.22 22.52
C HIS A 211 21.74 7.51 23.18
N THR A 212 20.66 7.11 22.52
CA THR A 212 19.30 7.31 23.04
C THR A 212 19.03 6.34 24.20
N MET A 213 18.06 6.68 25.06
CA MET A 213 17.61 5.84 26.18
C MET A 213 18.70 5.48 27.20
N GLY A 214 19.73 6.32 27.34
CA GLY A 214 20.77 6.15 28.37
C GLY A 214 21.84 5.10 28.04
N PHE A 215 21.90 4.64 26.80
CA PHE A 215 23.01 3.82 26.31
C PHE A 215 24.21 4.70 25.97
N THR A 216 25.42 4.20 26.26
CA THR A 216 26.67 4.83 25.82
C THR A 216 27.62 3.76 25.30
N SER A 217 28.41 4.09 24.29
CA SER A 217 29.51 3.26 23.82
C SER A 217 30.84 3.97 24.02
N THR A 218 31.87 3.22 24.41
CA THR A 218 33.20 3.78 24.65
C THR A 218 34.28 3.02 23.92
N TYR A 219 35.32 3.75 23.52
CA TYR A 219 36.39 3.26 22.66
C TYR A 219 37.70 3.74 23.27
N SER A 220 38.61 2.80 23.55
CA SER A 220 39.90 3.07 24.17
C SER A 220 41.07 2.59 23.30
N HIS A 221 42.25 3.10 23.60
CA HIS A 221 43.52 2.80 22.91
C HIS A 221 43.61 3.33 21.47
N LEU A 222 42.81 4.35 21.11
CA LEU A 222 42.72 4.86 19.74
C LEU A 222 44.07 5.46 19.27
N LYS A 223 44.30 5.41 17.95
CA LYS A 223 45.39 6.17 17.31
C LYS A 223 44.96 7.61 17.05
N LYS A 224 43.77 7.79 16.48
CA LYS A 224 43.26 9.06 15.98
C LYS A 224 41.73 9.09 16.06
N PHE A 225 41.19 10.27 16.33
CA PHE A 225 39.74 10.56 16.28
C PHE A 225 39.38 11.14 14.91
N ASN A 226 38.21 10.76 14.37
CA ASN A 226 37.66 11.37 13.15
C ASN A 226 36.58 12.43 13.44
N VAL A 227 36.22 12.59 14.71
CA VAL A 227 35.07 13.38 15.17
C VAL A 227 35.46 14.35 16.26
N LYS A 228 34.55 15.25 16.63
CA LYS A 228 34.70 16.26 17.69
C LYS A 228 33.62 16.13 18.77
N ARG A 229 33.90 16.62 19.98
CA ARG A 229 32.90 16.67 21.06
C ARG A 229 31.70 17.52 20.63
N GLY A 230 30.49 17.02 20.88
CA GLY A 230 29.22 17.66 20.49
C GLY A 230 28.76 17.32 19.07
N GLU A 231 29.53 16.56 18.30
CA GLU A 231 29.14 16.14 16.95
C GLU A 231 28.07 15.06 16.99
N PHE A 232 27.03 15.21 16.16
CA PHE A 232 26.00 14.20 15.95
C PHE A 232 26.49 13.15 14.95
N ILE A 233 26.35 11.89 15.33
CA ILE A 233 26.89 10.75 14.60
C ILE A 233 25.76 9.81 14.23
N ARG A 234 25.81 9.33 12.99
CA ARG A 234 24.90 8.28 12.51
C ARG A 234 25.52 6.90 12.69
N LYS A 235 24.69 5.88 12.88
CA LYS A 235 25.13 4.48 12.84
C LYS A 235 25.90 4.20 11.55
N GLY A 236 27.03 3.50 11.69
CA GLY A 236 27.91 3.14 10.57
C GLY A 236 28.87 4.26 10.14
N GLU A 237 28.85 5.41 10.80
CA GLU A 237 29.78 6.50 10.51
C GLU A 237 31.17 6.24 11.11
N LEU A 238 32.22 6.63 10.39
CA LEU A 238 33.61 6.48 10.81
C LEU A 238 33.93 7.47 11.94
N ILE A 239 34.21 6.95 13.14
CA ILE A 239 34.48 7.76 14.33
C ILE A 239 35.97 7.83 14.71
N GLY A 240 36.80 6.96 14.15
CA GLY A 240 38.24 6.99 14.37
C GLY A 240 38.94 5.71 13.96
N TRP A 241 40.16 5.56 14.46
CA TRP A 241 41.00 4.42 14.15
C TRP A 241 41.63 3.79 15.40
N THR A 242 41.70 2.47 15.39
CA THR A 242 42.35 1.66 16.43
C THR A 242 43.82 2.03 16.56
N GLY A 243 44.39 1.80 17.74
CA GLY A 243 45.78 2.11 18.02
C GLY A 243 46.35 1.21 19.10
N ASN A 244 47.29 1.77 19.85
CA ASN A 244 47.95 1.12 20.98
C ASN A 244 48.32 2.13 22.07
N THR A 245 47.52 3.19 22.23
CA THR A 245 47.80 4.26 23.21
C THR A 245 47.37 3.85 24.61
N GLY A 246 47.98 4.43 25.65
CA GLY A 246 47.64 4.11 27.04
C GLY A 246 48.23 2.79 27.52
N LEU A 247 47.52 2.16 28.47
CA LEU A 247 47.91 0.90 29.09
C LEU A 247 47.43 -0.27 28.22
N SER A 248 48.21 -0.60 27.20
CA SER A 248 47.93 -1.67 26.24
C SER A 248 49.16 -2.55 26.01
N THR A 249 48.96 -3.86 25.86
CA THR A 249 50.05 -4.82 25.55
C THR A 249 50.32 -4.96 24.06
N GLY A 250 49.42 -4.49 23.21
CA GLY A 250 49.53 -4.58 21.75
C GLY A 250 48.31 -3.97 21.06
N PRO A 251 48.38 -3.71 19.74
CA PRO A 251 47.30 -3.05 19.01
C PRO A 251 45.96 -3.77 19.18
N HIS A 252 44.97 -3.05 19.70
CA HIS A 252 43.60 -3.54 19.84
C HIS A 252 42.62 -2.38 20.03
N LEU A 253 41.33 -2.66 19.84
CA LEU A 253 40.24 -1.81 20.30
C LEU A 253 39.68 -2.39 21.59
N HIS A 254 39.65 -1.58 22.66
CA HIS A 254 38.85 -1.88 23.84
C HIS A 254 37.52 -1.14 23.76
N TYR A 255 36.43 -1.90 23.71
CA TYR A 255 35.07 -1.43 23.43
C TYR A 255 34.14 -1.78 24.60
N GLU A 256 33.43 -0.79 25.14
CA GLU A 256 32.42 -1.01 26.18
C GLU A 256 31.05 -0.48 25.73
N ILE A 257 30.00 -1.15 26.19
CA ILE A 257 28.62 -0.64 26.17
C ILE A 257 28.19 -0.46 27.62
N ARG A 258 27.55 0.67 27.91
CA ARG A 258 27.01 0.97 29.22
C ARG A 258 25.57 1.44 29.12
N PHE A 259 24.78 1.13 30.14
CA PHE A 259 23.42 1.63 30.32
C PHE A 259 23.36 2.39 31.65
N LEU A 260 23.01 3.68 31.58
CA LEU A 260 23.00 4.59 32.73
C LEU A 260 24.32 4.54 33.53
N GLY A 261 25.44 4.49 32.79
CA GLY A 261 26.80 4.44 33.35
C GLY A 261 27.27 3.05 33.81
N ARG A 262 26.38 2.07 33.99
CA ARG A 262 26.74 0.69 34.34
C ARG A 262 27.21 -0.09 33.11
N ALA A 263 28.36 -0.73 33.21
CA ALA A 263 28.88 -1.59 32.14
C ALA A 263 27.99 -2.82 31.92
N LEU A 264 27.62 -3.05 30.66
CA LEU A 264 26.91 -4.23 30.18
C LEU A 264 27.90 -5.15 29.47
N ASN A 265 27.51 -6.41 29.27
CA ASN A 265 28.27 -7.29 28.38
C ASN A 265 28.05 -6.82 26.94
N PRO A 266 29.08 -6.36 26.20
CA PRO A 266 28.85 -5.86 24.84
C PRO A 266 28.58 -6.96 23.81
N ARG A 267 28.85 -8.24 24.15
CA ARG A 267 28.77 -9.35 23.19
C ARG A 267 27.38 -9.56 22.60
N PRO A 268 26.28 -9.62 23.40
CA PRO A 268 24.94 -9.71 22.86
C PRO A 268 24.60 -8.59 21.87
N PHE A 269 25.03 -7.35 22.15
CA PHE A 269 24.81 -6.21 21.26
C PHE A 269 25.59 -6.31 19.95
N VAL A 270 26.86 -6.76 20.02
CA VAL A 270 27.70 -6.96 18.84
C VAL A 270 27.18 -8.07 17.93
N GLU A 271 26.60 -9.12 18.51
CA GLU A 271 26.00 -10.26 17.79
C GLU A 271 24.56 -9.99 17.34
N TRP A 272 23.94 -8.88 17.77
CA TRP A 272 22.55 -8.57 17.49
C TRP A 272 22.35 -8.07 16.05
N THR A 273 21.53 -8.80 15.31
CA THR A 273 21.18 -8.59 13.90
C THR A 273 19.66 -8.69 13.72
N PRO A 274 19.10 -8.21 12.59
CA PRO A 274 17.68 -8.37 12.29
C PRO A 274 17.20 -9.83 12.39
N ASP A 275 18.01 -10.79 11.94
CA ASP A 275 17.68 -12.22 11.92
C ASP A 275 17.59 -12.85 13.33
N ASN A 276 18.23 -12.25 14.34
CA ASN A 276 18.25 -12.75 15.71
C ASN A 276 17.72 -11.73 16.73
N PHE A 277 16.71 -10.97 16.31
CA PHE A 277 16.18 -9.82 17.03
C PHE A 277 15.91 -10.07 18.52
N GLU A 278 15.33 -11.21 18.90
CA GLU A 278 15.00 -11.52 20.30
C GLU A 278 16.21 -11.77 21.20
N SER A 279 17.35 -12.16 20.60
CA SER A 279 18.51 -12.66 21.33
C SER A 279 19.13 -11.64 22.28
N LEU A 280 19.01 -10.34 21.99
CA LEU A 280 19.49 -9.29 22.88
C LEU A 280 18.69 -9.25 24.18
N PHE A 281 17.36 -9.31 24.08
CA PHE A 281 16.45 -9.19 25.23
C PHE A 281 16.55 -10.41 26.14
N GLU A 282 16.77 -11.59 25.56
CA GLU A 282 16.99 -12.83 26.31
C GLU A 282 18.31 -12.83 27.09
N LYS A 283 19.39 -12.34 26.46
CA LYS A 283 20.75 -12.39 27.01
C LYS A 283 21.05 -11.26 27.99
N GLU A 284 20.50 -10.06 27.77
CA GLU A 284 20.78 -8.88 28.61
C GLU A 284 19.57 -8.49 29.46
N LYS A 285 19.39 -9.16 30.61
CA LYS A 285 18.18 -9.00 31.44
C LYS A 285 18.19 -7.78 32.36
N THR A 286 19.27 -6.99 32.35
CA THR A 286 19.43 -5.91 33.34
C THR A 286 18.81 -4.58 32.90
N VAL A 287 18.35 -4.49 31.66
CA VAL A 287 17.59 -3.36 31.10
C VAL A 287 16.11 -3.70 31.16
N GLN A 288 15.26 -2.71 31.49
CA GLN A 288 13.80 -2.88 31.51
C GLN A 288 13.24 -2.79 30.08
N TRP A 289 13.48 -3.83 29.28
CA TRP A 289 13.16 -3.83 27.85
C TRP A 289 11.68 -3.58 27.57
N ALA A 290 10.75 -4.19 28.32
CA ALA A 290 9.32 -4.00 28.10
C ALA A 290 8.91 -2.51 28.17
N SER A 291 9.44 -1.76 29.14
CA SER A 291 9.15 -0.33 29.29
C SER A 291 9.77 0.50 28.16
N LEU A 292 11.00 0.19 27.78
CA LEU A 292 11.70 0.86 26.68
C LEU A 292 11.01 0.60 25.33
N LEU A 293 10.63 -0.65 25.07
CA LEU A 293 9.90 -1.05 23.87
C LEU A 293 8.54 -0.36 23.79
N ASN A 294 7.80 -0.29 24.90
CA ASN A 294 6.54 0.45 24.94
C ASN A 294 6.74 1.93 24.60
N MET A 295 7.78 2.57 25.16
CA MET A 295 8.08 3.97 24.84
C MET A 295 8.38 4.18 23.35
N ILE A 296 9.20 3.32 22.75
CA ILE A 296 9.53 3.40 21.32
C ILE A 296 8.32 3.10 20.45
N ASN A 297 7.53 2.09 20.80
CA ASN A 297 6.29 1.75 20.11
C ASN A 297 5.34 2.96 20.08
N ASN A 298 5.14 3.64 21.21
CA ASN A 298 4.28 4.82 21.26
C ASN A 298 4.80 5.95 20.34
N VAL A 299 6.11 6.19 20.31
CA VAL A 299 6.71 7.20 19.42
C VAL A 299 6.50 6.85 17.95
N VAL A 300 6.76 5.59 17.57
CA VAL A 300 6.62 5.12 16.19
C VAL A 300 5.15 5.12 15.76
N SER A 301 4.24 4.62 16.60
CA SER A 301 2.80 4.62 16.32
C SER A 301 2.26 6.03 16.11
N MET A 302 2.67 7.00 16.94
CA MET A 302 2.29 8.41 16.71
C MET A 302 2.82 8.92 15.37
N GLN A 303 4.05 8.58 15.00
CA GLN A 303 4.62 9.01 13.73
C GLN A 303 3.86 8.43 12.52
N VAL A 304 3.50 7.15 12.58
CA VAL A 304 2.68 6.48 11.55
C VAL A 304 1.31 7.15 11.45
N GLN A 305 0.67 7.42 12.59
CA GLN A 305 -0.63 8.10 12.62
C GLN A 305 -0.58 9.51 11.99
N LEU A 306 0.47 10.28 12.28
CA LEU A 306 0.68 11.61 11.67
C LEU A 306 0.89 11.53 10.16
N THR A 307 1.51 10.47 9.65
CA THR A 307 1.67 10.27 8.20
C THR A 307 0.39 9.82 7.50
N GLN A 308 -0.47 9.06 8.18
CA GLN A 308 -1.76 8.63 7.65
C GLN A 308 -2.82 9.76 7.64
N SER A 309 -2.67 10.77 8.49
CA SER A 309 -3.54 11.96 8.56
C SER A 309 -2.74 13.25 8.39
N PRO A 310 -2.34 13.62 7.16
CA PRO A 310 -1.54 14.83 6.94
C PRO A 310 -2.32 16.07 7.36
N HIS A 311 -1.79 16.77 8.36
CA HIS A 311 -2.34 18.06 8.78
C HIS A 311 -2.18 19.06 7.63
N ILE A 312 -3.29 19.61 7.10
CA ILE A 312 -3.24 20.74 6.18
C ILE A 312 -2.72 21.94 6.98
N ALA A 313 -1.45 22.29 6.80
CA ALA A 313 -0.81 23.36 7.54
C ALA A 313 -1.49 24.71 7.21
N ARG A 314 -2.11 25.34 8.20
CA ARG A 314 -2.28 26.80 8.21
C ARG A 314 -0.95 27.41 8.66
N PRO A 315 -0.58 28.61 8.18
CA PRO A 315 0.68 29.24 8.54
C PRO A 315 0.80 29.37 10.06
N ILE A 316 1.86 28.82 10.63
CA ILE A 316 2.14 28.91 12.07
C ILE A 316 2.69 30.32 12.31
N GLN A 317 1.94 31.16 13.03
CA GLN A 317 2.48 32.41 13.57
C GLN A 317 3.44 32.06 14.70
N THR A 318 4.72 32.33 14.48
CA THR A 318 5.74 32.30 15.54
C THR A 318 5.91 33.71 16.10
N ALA A 319 6.46 33.86 17.31
CA ALA A 319 6.72 35.16 17.93
C ALA A 319 7.59 36.11 17.07
N SER A 320 8.29 35.57 16.07
CA SER A 320 9.04 36.29 15.05
C SER A 320 8.14 37.03 14.04
N ASN A 321 6.91 36.57 13.81
CA ASN A 321 5.98 37.11 12.82
C ASN A 321 5.09 38.23 13.38
N GLU A 322 5.03 38.45 14.70
CA GLU A 322 4.28 39.57 15.28
C GLU A 322 5.07 40.90 15.22
N LYS A 323 6.42 40.84 15.21
CA LYS A 323 7.26 42.06 15.18
C LYS A 323 7.44 42.69 13.79
N GLY A 324 6.86 42.10 12.74
CA GLY A 324 6.99 42.57 11.36
C GLY A 324 5.83 43.43 10.84
N GLN A 325 4.79 43.70 11.65
CA GLN A 325 3.58 44.38 11.19
C GLN A 325 3.25 45.72 11.88
N GLU A 326 4.06 46.21 12.82
CA GLU A 326 3.82 47.50 13.52
C GLU A 326 4.71 48.66 13.04
N GLY A 327 5.35 48.56 11.88
CA GLY A 327 6.32 49.56 11.43
C GLY A 327 6.15 50.02 9.99
N ASP A 328 4.96 50.49 9.60
CA ASP A 328 4.81 51.34 8.40
C ASP A 328 3.50 52.15 8.42
N GLU A 329 3.26 52.93 9.48
CA GLU A 329 2.33 54.07 9.43
C GLU A 329 2.97 55.25 10.18
N GLY A 330 3.79 56.01 9.44
CA GLY A 330 4.44 57.23 9.91
C GLY A 330 4.85 58.12 8.75
#